data_AF-A0A2N2HV80-F1
#
_entry.id   AF-A0A2N2HV80-F1
#
_cell.length_a   1.000
_cell.length_b   1.000
_cell.length_c   1.000
_cell.angle_alpha   90.00
_cell.angle_beta   90.00
_cell.angle_gamma   90.00
#
_symmetry.space_group_name_H-M   'P 1'
#
loop_
_entity.id
_entity.type
_entity.pdbx_description
1 polymer ?
#
loop_
_entity_poly.entity_id
_entity_poly.type
_entity_poly.pdbx_seq_one_letter_code
_entity_poly.pdbx_strand_id
1 'polypeptide(L)'
;MIVLNAGETLAAVLTSSITTNQPEFSTHFIDVLADDDLPGSDKGTLSGSTEITIVGVPSLILRMVKTVFIYNKDTVAAEVSVVIAEGTTSCTICRRTLAPKATLTIDDNGINVDT
;
A
#
# COMPACT_ATOMS: atom_id res chain seq x y z
N MET A 1 -10.36 -1.98 7.08
CA MET A 1 -10.69 -0.70 6.44
C MET A 1 -9.67 0.39 6.77
N ILE A 2 -8.90 0.84 5.77
CA ILE A 2 -8.07 2.05 5.85
C ILE A 2 -8.86 3.19 5.21
N VAL A 3 -8.86 4.37 5.84
CA VAL A 3 -9.50 5.59 5.32
C VAL A 3 -8.44 6.67 5.18
N LEU A 4 -8.41 7.31 4.02
CA LEU A 4 -7.57 8.48 3.75
C LEU A 4 -8.47 9.73 3.69
N ASN A 5 -8.08 10.77 4.40
CA ASN A 5 -8.66 12.11 4.36
C ASN A 5 -7.95 12.98 3.33
N ALA A 6 -8.46 14.20 3.11
CA ALA A 6 -7.82 15.17 2.24
C ALA A 6 -6.35 15.41 2.65
N GLY A 7 -5.43 15.24 1.70
CA GLY A 7 -3.99 15.40 1.93
C GLY A 7 -3.26 14.11 2.35
N GLU A 8 -3.98 13.08 2.77
CA GLU A 8 -3.40 11.79 3.12
C GLU A 8 -3.21 10.89 1.90
N THR A 9 -2.07 10.22 1.84
CA THR A 9 -1.80 9.15 0.87
C THR A 9 -1.53 7.84 1.60
N LEU A 10 -1.68 6.71 0.89
CA LEU A 10 -1.11 5.45 1.33
C LEU A 10 0.21 5.23 0.60
N ALA A 11 1.27 5.00 1.35
CA ALA A 11 2.60 4.76 0.80
C ALA A 11 3.19 3.44 1.30
N ALA A 12 4.09 2.87 0.50
CA ALA A 12 4.87 1.69 0.85
C ALA A 12 6.36 1.92 0.59
N VAL A 13 7.20 1.39 1.48
CA VAL A 13 8.66 1.48 1.41
C VAL A 13 9.27 0.14 1.79
N LEU A 14 10.39 -0.22 1.16
CA LEU A 14 11.16 -1.39 1.54
C LEU A 14 12.28 -0.97 2.49
N THR A 15 12.36 -1.60 3.65
CA THR A 15 13.35 -1.25 4.68
C THR A 15 14.56 -2.19 4.67
N SER A 16 14.51 -3.26 3.87
CA SER A 16 15.64 -4.16 3.64
C SER A 16 16.22 -4.00 2.23
N SER A 17 17.49 -4.36 2.06
CA SER A 17 18.08 -4.52 0.73
C SER A 17 17.37 -5.65 -0.01
N ILE A 18 16.90 -5.37 -1.21
CA ILE A 18 16.35 -6.36 -2.13
C ILE A 18 17.25 -6.46 -3.37
N THR A 19 17.06 -7.48 -4.20
CA THR A 19 17.87 -7.68 -5.41
C THR A 19 17.24 -6.97 -6.61
N THR A 20 17.32 -7.54 -7.81
CA THR A 20 16.83 -6.93 -9.06
C THR A 20 15.29 -6.95 -9.16
N ASN A 21 14.63 -7.84 -8.41
CA ASN A 21 13.22 -8.19 -8.62
C ASN A 21 12.31 -7.51 -7.58
N GLN A 22 12.15 -6.20 -7.72
CA GLN A 22 11.39 -5.37 -6.79
C GLN A 22 9.94 -5.85 -6.55
N PRO A 23 9.43 -5.91 -5.30
CA PRO A 23 8.04 -6.20 -5.01
C PRO A 23 7.04 -5.35 -5.81
N GLU A 24 5.93 -5.95 -6.18
CA GLU A 24 4.84 -5.30 -6.91
C GLU A 24 3.65 -5.07 -6.01
N PHE A 25 2.83 -4.06 -6.33
CA PHE A 25 1.60 -3.78 -5.61
C PHE A 25 0.40 -3.63 -6.53
N SER A 26 -0.77 -3.94 -5.99
CA SER A 26 -2.06 -3.49 -6.51
C SER A 26 -2.95 -3.06 -5.36
N THR A 27 -3.75 -2.03 -5.59
CA THR A 27 -4.68 -1.49 -4.61
C THR A 27 -6.04 -1.30 -5.24
N HIS A 28 -7.09 -1.42 -4.42
CA HIS A 28 -8.45 -1.09 -4.82
C HIS A 28 -9.06 -0.19 -3.75
N PHE A 29 -9.73 0.86 -4.19
CA PHE A 29 -10.30 1.87 -3.31
C PHE A 29 -11.60 2.43 -3.87
N ILE A 30 -12.32 3.14 -3.03
CA ILE A 30 -13.52 3.89 -3.38
C ILE A 30 -13.29 5.34 -2.95
N ASP A 31 -13.36 6.27 -3.89
CA ASP A 31 -13.54 7.68 -3.57
C ASP A 31 -15.00 7.92 -3.22
N VAL A 32 -15.23 8.38 -1.99
CA VAL A 32 -16.58 8.73 -1.54
C VAL A 32 -16.82 10.19 -1.89
N LEU A 33 -17.71 10.42 -2.86
CA LEU A 33 -18.14 11.77 -3.26
C LEU A 33 -19.48 12.10 -2.62
N ALA A 34 -19.97 13.32 -2.88
CA ALA A 34 -21.25 13.76 -2.31
C ALA A 34 -22.44 12.93 -2.82
N ASP A 35 -22.41 12.55 -4.10
CA ASP A 35 -23.56 11.97 -4.79
C ASP A 35 -23.28 10.59 -5.42
N ASP A 36 -22.02 10.15 -5.51
CA ASP A 36 -21.64 8.87 -6.09
C ASP A 36 -20.33 8.33 -5.50
N ASP A 37 -20.23 7.01 -5.38
CA ASP A 37 -19.02 6.32 -4.95
C ASP A 37 -18.23 5.91 -6.20
N LEU A 38 -17.01 6.44 -6.35
CA LEU A 38 -16.17 6.16 -7.52
C LEU A 38 -15.10 5.10 -7.19
N PRO A 39 -15.26 3.84 -7.64
CA PRO A 39 -14.23 2.83 -7.47
C PRO A 39 -12.99 3.17 -8.31
N GLY A 40 -11.82 2.86 -7.76
CA GLY A 40 -10.53 3.03 -8.41
C GLY A 40 -9.53 1.96 -8.01
N SER A 41 -8.40 1.93 -8.71
CA SER A 41 -7.32 0.99 -8.46
C SER A 41 -5.99 1.53 -8.96
N ASP A 42 -4.93 1.32 -8.19
CA ASP A 42 -3.55 1.59 -8.61
C ASP A 42 -2.74 0.29 -8.65
N LYS A 43 -1.70 0.26 -9.47
CA LYS A 43 -0.72 -0.85 -9.51
C LYS A 43 0.65 -0.34 -9.89
N GLY A 44 1.69 -1.03 -9.44
CA GLY A 44 3.05 -0.65 -9.76
C GLY A 44 4.09 -1.52 -9.09
N THR A 45 5.30 -0.97 -9.01
CA THR A 45 6.47 -1.65 -8.45
C THR A 45 7.07 -0.75 -7.38
N LEU A 46 7.43 -1.33 -6.24
CA LEU A 46 8.15 -0.63 -5.18
C LEU A 46 9.61 -0.37 -5.62
N SER A 47 10.27 0.61 -5.02
CA SER A 47 11.60 1.02 -5.47
C SER A 47 12.61 1.07 -4.34
N GLY A 48 13.11 -0.10 -3.94
CA GLY A 48 14.14 -0.22 -2.91
C GLY A 48 13.72 0.53 -1.64
N SER A 49 14.64 1.32 -1.08
CA SER A 49 14.38 2.13 0.12
C SER A 49 13.64 3.45 -0.12
N THR A 50 13.12 3.68 -1.34
CA THR A 50 12.35 4.88 -1.65
C THR A 50 10.88 4.64 -1.31
N GLU A 51 10.26 5.60 -0.64
CA GLU A 51 8.83 5.57 -0.39
C GLU A 51 8.07 5.79 -1.71
N ILE A 52 7.08 4.92 -1.96
CA ILE A 52 6.23 4.96 -3.14
C ILE A 52 4.79 5.15 -2.70
N THR A 53 4.13 6.18 -3.22
CA THR A 53 2.68 6.36 -3.09
C THR A 53 1.96 5.23 -3.83
N ILE A 54 1.27 4.36 -3.10
CA ILE A 54 0.51 3.22 -3.64
C ILE A 54 -0.99 3.50 -3.74
N VAL A 55 -1.47 4.53 -3.04
CA VAL A 55 -2.79 5.15 -3.23
C VAL A 55 -2.63 6.66 -3.07
N GLY A 56 -3.02 7.42 -4.09
CA GLY A 56 -2.98 8.89 -4.05
C GLY A 56 -4.00 9.50 -3.09
N VAL A 57 -3.98 10.83 -2.96
CA VAL A 57 -4.96 11.58 -2.16
C VAL A 57 -6.39 11.35 -2.66
N PRO A 58 -7.41 11.43 -1.78
CA PRO A 58 -8.81 11.39 -2.20
C PRO A 58 -9.14 12.50 -3.20
N SER A 59 -10.07 12.23 -4.11
CA SER A 59 -10.49 13.24 -5.11
C SER A 59 -11.36 14.36 -4.52
N LEU A 60 -12.03 14.13 -3.38
CA LEU A 60 -12.88 15.13 -2.73
C LEU A 60 -12.81 15.12 -1.19
N ILE A 61 -13.44 14.13 -0.53
CA ILE A 61 -13.60 14.13 0.93
C ILE A 61 -12.74 13.04 1.56
N LEU A 62 -13.03 11.78 1.22
CA LEU A 62 -12.34 10.63 1.79
C LEU A 62 -12.23 9.51 0.77
N ARG A 63 -11.21 8.68 0.95
CA ARG A 63 -10.99 7.47 0.16
C ARG A 63 -10.94 6.27 1.07
N MET A 64 -11.77 5.29 0.79
CA MET A 64 -11.80 4.01 1.48
C MET A 64 -10.92 3.03 0.72
N VAL A 65 -9.76 2.67 1.27
CA VAL A 65 -8.91 1.63 0.69
C VAL A 65 -9.47 0.29 1.10
N LYS A 66 -9.95 -0.47 0.10
CA LYS A 66 -10.65 -1.75 0.30
C LYS A 66 -9.66 -2.91 0.35
N THR A 67 -8.68 -2.91 -0.54
CA THR A 67 -7.64 -3.93 -0.57
C THR A 67 -6.30 -3.36 -0.99
N VAL A 68 -5.24 -3.89 -0.41
CA VAL A 68 -3.85 -3.69 -0.80
C VAL A 68 -3.20 -5.06 -0.91
N PHE A 69 -2.58 -5.33 -2.04
CA PHE A 69 -1.74 -6.50 -2.26
C PHE A 69 -0.31 -6.03 -2.51
N ILE A 70 0.66 -6.61 -1.82
CA ILE A 70 2.08 -6.42 -2.10
C ILE A 70 2.73 -7.79 -2.24
N TYR A 71 3.15 -8.12 -3.45
CA TYR A 71 3.74 -9.41 -3.79
C TYR A 71 5.26 -9.30 -3.89
N ASN A 72 5.97 -10.11 -3.09
CA ASN A 72 7.41 -10.20 -3.18
C ASN A 72 7.83 -11.12 -4.34
N LYS A 73 8.05 -10.53 -5.52
CA LYS A 73 8.59 -11.26 -6.68
C LYS A 73 10.10 -11.50 -6.62
N ASP A 74 10.77 -11.03 -5.57
CA ASP A 74 12.21 -11.22 -5.39
C ASP A 74 12.54 -12.69 -5.03
N THR A 75 13.81 -13.03 -5.19
CA THR A 75 14.43 -14.27 -4.72
C THR A 75 14.89 -14.19 -3.27
N VAL A 76 14.89 -13.00 -2.66
CA VAL A 76 15.18 -12.77 -1.23
C VAL A 76 13.97 -12.23 -0.48
N ALA A 77 14.01 -12.30 0.85
CA ALA A 77 12.96 -11.72 1.68
C ALA A 77 12.99 -10.19 1.60
N ALA A 78 11.81 -9.58 1.55
CA ALA A 78 11.63 -8.13 1.52
C ALA A 78 10.91 -7.66 2.79
N GLU A 79 11.48 -6.70 3.51
CA GLU A 79 10.79 -6.03 4.61
C GLU A 79 10.01 -4.83 4.08
N VAL A 80 8.69 -4.91 4.13
CA VAL A 80 7.75 -3.91 3.63
C VAL A 80 7.14 -3.14 4.79
N SER A 81 7.15 -1.80 4.70
CA SER A 81 6.39 -0.92 5.58
C SER A 81 5.31 -0.20 4.78
N VAL A 82 4.07 -0.23 5.27
CA VAL A 82 2.93 0.51 4.71
C VAL A 82 2.53 1.60 5.70
N VAL A 83 2.42 2.82 5.21
CA VAL A 83 2.18 4.02 6.02
C VAL A 83 1.07 4.88 5.41
N ILE A 84 0.31 5.57 6.26
CA ILE A 84 -0.44 6.76 5.85
C ILE A 84 0.53 7.94 5.94
N ALA A 85 0.65 8.72 4.88
CA ALA A 85 1.55 9.87 4.82
C ALA A 85 0.76 11.17 4.56
N GLU A 86 1.12 12.23 5.27
CA GLU A 86 0.57 13.58 5.11
C GLU A 86 1.73 14.59 5.18
N GLY A 87 2.21 15.01 4.01
CA GLY A 87 3.37 15.89 3.91
C GLY A 87 4.64 15.28 4.51
N THR A 88 5.04 15.74 5.70
CA THR A 88 6.25 15.24 6.41
C THR A 88 5.92 14.32 7.59
N THR A 89 4.64 14.10 7.87
CA THR A 89 4.16 13.24 8.95
C THR A 89 3.72 11.90 8.38
N SER A 90 3.99 10.82 9.09
CA SER A 90 3.51 9.50 8.70
C SER A 90 3.08 8.64 9.90
N CYS A 91 2.11 7.76 9.64
CA CYS A 91 1.62 6.77 10.58
C CYS A 91 1.82 5.38 9.99
N THR A 92 2.58 4.52 10.68
CA THR A 92 2.81 3.15 10.22
C THR A 92 1.57 2.28 10.47
N ILE A 93 1.01 1.74 9.39
CA ILE A 93 -0.11 0.79 9.44
C ILE A 93 0.40 -0.61 9.70
N CYS A 94 1.44 -1.01 8.97
CA CYS A 94 2.08 -2.30 9.20
C CYS A 94 3.53 -2.30 8.73
N ARG A 95 4.30 -3.19 9.35
CA ARG A 95 5.63 -3.59 8.91
C ARG A 95 5.70 -5.11 8.90
N ARG A 96 6.08 -5.71 7.76
CA ARG A 96 6.08 -7.16 7.56
C ARG A 96 7.26 -7.58 6.69
N THR A 97 7.86 -8.70 7.05
CA THR A 97 8.81 -9.39 6.18
C THR A 97 8.04 -10.37 5.31
N LEU A 98 8.22 -10.25 4.00
CA LEU A 98 7.66 -11.14 2.99
C LEU A 98 8.77 -12.07 2.50
N ALA A 99 8.58 -13.38 2.68
CA ALA A 99 9.43 -14.37 2.04
C ALA A 99 9.34 -14.23 0.49
N PRO A 100 10.29 -14.80 -0.27
CA PRO A 100 10.15 -14.92 -1.72
C PRO A 100 8.79 -15.53 -2.06
N LYS A 101 8.07 -14.90 -3.00
CA LYS A 101 6.73 -15.29 -3.46
C LYS A 101 5.60 -15.16 -2.44
N ALA A 102 5.83 -14.55 -1.27
CA ALA A 102 4.76 -14.22 -0.34
C ALA A 102 4.03 -12.93 -0.77
N THR A 103 2.76 -12.85 -0.40
CA THR A 103 1.90 -11.68 -0.61
C THR A 103 1.42 -11.12 0.72
N LEU A 104 1.64 -9.82 0.94
CA LEU A 104 0.94 -9.05 1.97
C LEU A 104 -0.44 -8.67 1.46
N THR A 105 -1.47 -9.03 2.20
CA THR A 105 -2.85 -8.59 1.96
C THR A 105 -3.30 -7.71 3.11
N ILE A 106 -3.78 -6.51 2.81
CA ILE A 106 -4.47 -5.64 3.77
C ILE A 106 -5.87 -5.39 3.24
N ASP A 107 -6.87 -5.78 4.00
CA ASP A 107 -8.27 -5.63 3.62
C ASP A 107 -9.15 -5.32 4.85
N ASP A 108 -10.46 -5.50 4.72
CA ASP A 108 -11.40 -5.32 5.82
C ASP A 108 -11.33 -6.45 6.88
N ASN A 109 -10.71 -7.58 6.55
CA ASN A 109 -10.51 -8.71 7.47
C ASN A 109 -9.20 -8.59 8.27
N GLY A 110 -8.26 -7.76 7.84
CA GLY A 110 -7.06 -7.42 8.60
C GLY A 110 -5.79 -7.33 7.75
N ILE A 111 -4.66 -7.66 8.36
CA ILE A 111 -3.33 -7.67 7.73
C ILE A 111 -2.82 -9.12 7.74
N ASN A 112 -2.70 -9.72 6.56
CA ASN A 112 -2.32 -11.12 6.38
C ASN A 112 -1.09 -11.25 5.47
N VAL A 113 -0.30 -12.31 5.68
CA VAL A 113 0.80 -12.67 4.80
C VAL A 113 0.58 -14.10 4.33
N ASP A 114 0.33 -14.25 3.04
CA ASP A 114 0.09 -15.53 2.39
C ASP A 114 1.38 -15.97 1.66
N THR A 115 1.72 -17.26 1.75
CA THR A 115 2.97 -17.84 1.21
C THR A 115 2.74 -18.76 0.03
#